data_AF-A7RKT4-F1
#
_entry.id   AF-A7RKT4-F1
#
_cell.length_a   1.000
_cell.length_b   1.000
_cell.length_c   1.000
_cell.angle_alpha   90.00
_cell.angle_beta   90.00
_cell.angle_gamma   90.00
#
_symmetry.space_group_name_H-M   'P 1'
#
loop_
_entity.id
_entity.type
_entity.pdbx_description
1 polymer ?
#
loop_
_entity_poly.entity_id
_entity_poly.type
_entity_poly.pdbx_seq_one_letter_code
_entity_poly.pdbx_strand_id
1 'polypeptide(L)'
;FTSFKNWKSFFTSFKNWKSFFTSFKNWKSFFTSFKNWKSFFTSLKNWKSFFTSFKNWKSFFTSFKNWKSFFTSFKNWKSFFTFKNWKSFFTSFKNWKSFFTSFKNWKSFFTSFKNWKSFFTSFKNWKSFFTSFKNWKSFFTSFKNWKSFFTSFKNWKSFFTSFKNWKSFFTSFKNWKSFFTSFKNWKSFFTSFKNWKSFFTSFKNWKSFFTSFKNWKSFFTSFKNWKSFFTSFKNWKSFFTSFKNWKSFFTSFKNWKSFFTSFKNWKSFFTSFKNWKSFFTSFKNWKSFFTSFKNWKSFFTSFKNWKSFFTSFKNWKSFFTSFKNWKSFFTSFKNWKSFFTSFKNWKSFFTSFKNWKSFFTSFKNWKSFFTSFKNWKSFFTSFKNWKSFFTSFKNWKSFFTSLKNWKSFFTSFKNWKSFFTSFKNWKSFFTSFKNWKSFFTSFKNWKSFFTSFKNWKSFFTSFKNWKSFFTSFKNWKSFFTSFKNWKSFFTSFKNWKSFFTSFKNWKSFFTSFKNWKSFFTLTTRINLYSEITIFK
;
A
#
# COMPACT_ATOMS: atom_id res chain seq x y z
N PHE A 1 -22.70 0.87 -65.50
CA PHE A 1 -21.46 1.34 -64.87
C PHE A 1 -21.19 2.76 -65.36
N THR A 2 -21.43 3.80 -64.56
CA THR A 2 -21.11 5.19 -64.96
C THR A 2 -20.17 5.80 -63.93
N SER A 3 -18.91 6.03 -64.34
CA SER A 3 -17.88 6.67 -63.53
C SER A 3 -17.98 8.19 -63.69
N PHE A 4 -18.68 8.86 -62.78
CA PHE A 4 -18.75 10.32 -62.77
C PHE A 4 -17.45 10.93 -62.19
N LYS A 5 -16.73 11.71 -62.99
CA LYS A 5 -15.54 12.49 -62.58
C LYS A 5 -15.99 13.90 -62.17
N ASN A 6 -15.75 14.27 -60.90
CA ASN A 6 -15.98 15.60 -60.31
C ASN A 6 -17.45 16.06 -60.26
N TRP A 7 -18.05 16.08 -59.07
CA TRP A 7 -19.45 16.50 -58.90
C TRP A 7 -19.64 17.42 -57.69
N LYS A 8 -20.51 18.42 -57.81
CA LYS A 8 -20.95 19.30 -56.71
C LYS A 8 -22.48 19.28 -56.68
N SER A 9 -23.08 18.89 -55.56
CA SER A 9 -24.53 18.74 -55.44
C SER A 9 -25.07 19.35 -54.14
N PHE A 10 -26.25 19.96 -54.20
CA PHE A 10 -26.94 20.56 -53.06
C PHE A 10 -28.34 19.95 -52.96
N PHE A 11 -28.65 19.32 -51.83
CA PHE A 11 -29.93 18.66 -51.59
C PHE A 11 -30.61 19.29 -50.37
N THR A 12 -31.73 19.98 -50.60
CA THR A 12 -32.27 20.94 -49.64
C THR A 12 -33.27 20.35 -48.64
N SER A 13 -34.29 19.65 -49.13
CA SER A 13 -35.38 19.15 -48.28
C SER A 13 -36.08 17.94 -48.89
N PHE A 14 -36.08 16.82 -48.17
CA PHE A 14 -36.80 15.63 -48.62
C PHE A 14 -37.45 14.84 -47.49
N LYS A 15 -38.59 14.22 -47.81
CA LYS A 15 -39.39 13.40 -46.92
C LYS A 15 -39.51 12.00 -47.52
N ASN A 16 -39.29 10.96 -46.71
CA ASN A 16 -39.41 9.55 -47.12
C ASN A 16 -38.50 9.15 -48.30
N TRP A 17 -37.22 9.50 -48.24
CA TRP A 17 -36.28 9.18 -49.30
C TRP A 17 -35.68 7.77 -49.14
N LYS A 18 -35.53 7.01 -50.23
CA LYS A 18 -34.61 5.85 -50.34
C LYS A 18 -33.61 6.06 -51.48
N SER A 19 -32.31 6.03 -51.20
CA SER A 19 -31.27 6.20 -52.23
C SER A 19 -30.14 5.20 -52.13
N PHE A 20 -29.60 4.88 -53.30
CA PHE A 20 -28.40 4.08 -53.48
C PHE A 20 -27.40 4.91 -54.29
N PHE A 21 -26.26 5.24 -53.69
CA PHE A 21 -25.20 6.00 -54.32
C PHE A 21 -23.98 5.08 -54.52
N THR A 22 -23.58 4.90 -55.76
CA THR A 22 -22.45 4.03 -56.15
C THR A 22 -21.39 4.82 -56.90
N SER A 23 -20.12 4.57 -56.58
CA SER A 23 -18.98 4.84 -57.46
C SER A 23 -18.81 6.29 -57.96
N PHE A 24 -18.73 7.25 -57.04
CA PHE A 24 -18.30 8.61 -57.36
C PHE A 24 -16.81 8.85 -57.04
N LYS A 25 -16.16 9.63 -57.91
CA LYS A 25 -14.79 10.14 -57.71
C LYS A 25 -14.84 11.67 -57.60
N ASN A 26 -14.23 12.21 -56.55
CA ASN A 26 -14.13 13.66 -56.30
C ASN A 26 -15.51 14.34 -56.17
N TRP A 27 -16.29 13.94 -55.17
CA TRP A 27 -17.63 14.49 -54.94
C TRP A 27 -17.64 15.53 -53.81
N LYS A 28 -18.41 16.61 -53.97
CA LYS A 28 -18.74 17.57 -52.93
C LYS A 28 -20.26 17.67 -52.79
N SER A 29 -20.81 17.38 -51.62
CA SER A 29 -22.26 17.34 -51.43
C SER A 29 -22.69 18.04 -50.15
N PHE A 30 -23.82 18.74 -50.21
CA PHE A 30 -24.49 19.33 -49.06
C PHE A 30 -25.91 18.80 -48.97
N PHE A 31 -26.31 18.38 -47.77
CA PHE A 31 -27.63 17.85 -47.48
C PHE A 31 -28.21 18.58 -46.26
N THR A 32 -29.31 19.32 -46.40
CA THR A 32 -29.70 20.30 -45.36
C THR A 32 -30.91 19.95 -44.49
N SER A 33 -31.85 19.13 -44.96
CA SER A 33 -33.01 18.73 -44.15
C SER A 33 -33.65 17.45 -44.67
N PHE A 34 -33.68 16.39 -43.87
CA PHE A 34 -34.29 15.12 -44.30
C PHE A 34 -35.07 14.45 -43.18
N LYS A 35 -36.23 13.90 -43.55
CA LYS A 35 -37.08 13.09 -42.67
C LYS A 35 -37.27 11.70 -43.26
N ASN A 36 -37.07 10.67 -42.44
CA ASN A 36 -37.24 9.26 -42.81
C ASN A 36 -36.37 8.86 -44.02
N TRP A 37 -35.06 9.01 -43.90
CA TRP A 37 -34.14 8.65 -44.98
C TRP A 37 -33.57 7.24 -44.79
N LYS A 38 -33.51 6.46 -45.87
CA LYS A 38 -32.67 5.27 -45.99
C LYS A 38 -31.66 5.51 -47.11
N SER A 39 -30.37 5.43 -46.80
CA SER A 39 -29.34 5.55 -47.83
C SER A 39 -28.25 4.51 -47.70
N PHE A 40 -27.77 4.08 -48.86
CA PHE A 40 -26.65 3.18 -49.00
C PHE A 40 -25.61 3.84 -49.90
N PHE A 41 -24.41 4.05 -49.38
CA PHE A 41 -23.32 4.64 -50.13
C PHE A 41 -22.17 3.65 -50.24
N THR A 42 -21.70 3.43 -51.46
CA THR A 42 -20.57 2.54 -51.74
C THR A 42 -19.55 3.18 -52.66
N SER A 43 -18.32 2.69 -52.55
CA SER A 43 -17.22 2.91 -53.50
C SER A 43 -16.88 4.39 -53.81
N LEU A 44 -17.00 5.30 -52.84
CA LEU A 44 -16.64 6.72 -53.05
C LEU A 44 -15.15 7.01 -52.75
N LYS A 45 -14.52 7.77 -53.65
CA LYS A 45 -13.13 8.24 -53.50
C LYS A 45 -13.10 9.77 -53.48
N ASN A 46 -12.37 10.34 -52.52
CA ASN A 46 -12.20 11.79 -52.34
C ASN A 46 -13.54 12.54 -52.17
N TRP A 47 -14.30 12.20 -51.14
CA TRP A 47 -15.60 12.84 -50.88
C TRP A 47 -15.49 13.95 -49.83
N LYS A 48 -16.20 15.05 -50.03
CA LYS A 48 -16.45 16.10 -49.04
C LYS A 48 -17.95 16.26 -48.86
N SER A 49 -18.45 16.02 -47.66
CA SER A 49 -19.90 16.05 -47.41
C SER A 49 -20.28 16.86 -46.18
N PHE A 50 -21.37 17.61 -46.28
CA PHE A 50 -21.99 18.30 -45.16
C PHE A 50 -23.43 17.81 -45.01
N PHE A 51 -23.78 17.34 -43.83
CA PHE A 51 -25.12 16.86 -43.51
C PHE A 51 -25.68 17.62 -42.31
N THR A 52 -26.82 18.28 -42.49
CA THR A 52 -27.51 19.00 -41.42
C THR A 52 -28.96 18.53 -41.28
N SER A 53 -29.46 18.54 -40.04
CA SER A 53 -30.88 18.37 -39.70
C SER A 53 -31.53 17.09 -40.26
N PHE A 54 -31.26 15.95 -39.63
CA PHE A 54 -31.83 14.66 -40.02
C PHE A 54 -32.67 14.05 -38.91
N LYS A 55 -33.85 13.55 -39.29
CA LYS A 55 -34.75 12.79 -38.42
C LYS A 55 -35.01 11.40 -38.99
N ASN A 56 -34.84 10.37 -38.17
CA ASN A 56 -35.06 8.97 -38.53
C ASN A 56 -34.21 8.52 -39.73
N TRP A 57 -32.89 8.61 -39.60
CA TRP A 57 -31.97 8.17 -40.66
C TRP A 57 -31.49 6.74 -40.41
N LYS A 58 -31.46 5.93 -41.47
CA LYS A 58 -30.72 4.66 -41.54
C LYS A 58 -29.73 4.76 -42.68
N SER A 59 -28.44 4.64 -42.38
CA SER A 59 -27.41 4.68 -43.41
C SER A 59 -26.37 3.58 -43.29
N PHE A 60 -25.90 3.16 -44.46
CA PHE A 60 -24.83 2.20 -44.59
C PHE A 60 -23.77 2.81 -45.52
N PHE A 61 -22.55 2.95 -45.01
CA PHE A 61 -21.45 3.52 -45.76
C PHE A 61 -20.30 2.51 -45.82
N THR A 62 -19.96 2.09 -47.03
CA THR A 62 -18.88 1.13 -47.25
C THR A 62 -17.88 1.50 -48.34
N SER A 63 -16.68 0.95 -48.18
CA SER A 63 -15.59 0.99 -49.17
C SER A 63 -15.14 2.39 -49.62
N PHE A 64 -15.00 3.31 -48.67
CA PHE A 64 -14.58 4.68 -48.93
C PHE A 64 -13.08 4.91 -48.78
N LYS A 65 -12.54 5.81 -49.59
CA LYS A 65 -11.16 6.32 -49.47
C LYS A 65 -11.13 7.85 -49.44
N ASN A 66 -10.46 8.42 -48.43
CA ASN A 66 -10.27 9.87 -48.26
C ASN A 66 -11.58 10.66 -48.15
N TRP A 67 -12.30 10.48 -47.05
CA TRP A 67 -13.54 11.23 -46.81
C TRP A 67 -13.32 12.36 -45.79
N LYS A 68 -13.93 13.52 -46.04
CA LYS A 68 -14.11 14.60 -45.05
C LYS A 68 -15.61 14.85 -44.87
N SER A 69 -16.10 14.70 -43.65
CA SER A 69 -17.53 14.81 -43.36
C SER A 69 -17.83 15.67 -42.15
N PHE A 70 -18.92 16.42 -42.24
CA PHE A 70 -19.50 17.15 -41.13
C PHE A 70 -20.97 16.76 -40.97
N PHE A 71 -21.36 16.40 -39.75
CA PHE A 71 -22.71 16.00 -39.41
C PHE A 71 -23.23 16.83 -38.23
N THR A 72 -24.34 17.52 -38.43
CA THR A 72 -25.02 18.32 -37.40
C THR A 72 -26.48 17.94 -37.20
N SER A 73 -26.95 17.98 -35.95
CA SER A 73 -28.36 17.89 -35.59
C SER A 73 -29.07 16.64 -36.11
N PHE A 74 -28.81 15.51 -35.46
CA PHE A 74 -29.41 14.22 -35.82
C PHE A 74 -30.27 13.65 -34.70
N LYS A 75 -31.47 13.19 -35.06
CA LYS A 75 -32.39 12.48 -34.16
C LYS A 75 -32.72 11.11 -34.72
N ASN A 76 -32.58 10.08 -33.88
CA ASN A 76 -32.87 8.68 -34.22
C ASN A 76 -32.06 8.18 -35.43
N TRP A 77 -30.74 8.10 -35.29
CA TRP A 77 -29.86 7.61 -36.35
C TRP A 77 -29.40 6.18 -36.08
N LYS A 78 -29.41 5.34 -37.12
CA LYS A 78 -28.68 4.07 -37.16
C LYS A 78 -27.69 4.09 -38.31
N SER A 79 -26.41 3.88 -38.03
CA SER A 79 -25.39 3.86 -39.08
C SER A 79 -24.37 2.75 -38.96
N PHE A 80 -23.91 2.30 -40.12
CA PHE A 80 -22.77 1.41 -40.29
C PHE A 80 -21.71 2.09 -41.16
N PHE A 81 -20.45 1.91 -40.75
CA PHE A 81 -19.33 2.68 -41.27
C PHE A 81 -18.09 1.80 -41.48
N THR A 82 -17.59 1.72 -42.72
CA THR A 82 -16.27 1.14 -43.08
C THR A 82 -15.48 2.08 -44.01
N PHE A 83 -14.29 2.52 -43.59
CA PHE A 83 -13.51 3.52 -44.36
C PHE A 83 -12.00 3.33 -44.26
N LYS A 84 -11.30 3.78 -45.30
CA LYS A 84 -9.86 4.05 -45.28
C LYS A 84 -9.65 5.57 -45.36
N ASN A 85 -8.90 6.14 -44.40
CA ASN A 85 -8.61 7.57 -44.29
C ASN A 85 -9.87 8.46 -44.17
N TRP A 86 -10.24 8.82 -42.95
CA TRP A 86 -11.42 9.65 -42.70
C TRP A 86 -11.12 10.80 -41.74
N LYS A 87 -11.75 11.95 -41.97
CA LYS A 87 -11.83 13.06 -41.02
C LYS A 87 -13.30 13.43 -40.83
N SER A 88 -13.79 13.33 -39.61
CA SER A 88 -15.21 13.51 -39.31
C SER A 88 -15.46 14.41 -38.11
N PHE A 89 -16.49 15.24 -38.22
CA PHE A 89 -17.03 16.01 -37.12
C PHE A 89 -18.50 15.68 -36.95
N PHE A 90 -18.89 15.37 -35.71
CA PHE A 90 -20.26 15.07 -35.34
C PHE A 90 -20.68 15.98 -34.19
N THR A 91 -21.72 16.77 -34.40
CA THR A 91 -22.29 17.67 -33.40
C THR A 91 -23.80 17.41 -33.21
N SER A 92 -24.25 17.49 -31.95
CA SER A 92 -25.67 17.44 -31.55
C SER A 92 -26.47 16.21 -32.01
N PHE A 93 -26.29 15.09 -31.31
CA PHE A 93 -26.99 13.83 -31.62
C PHE A 93 -27.89 13.35 -30.48
N LYS A 94 -29.09 12.89 -30.83
CA LYS A 94 -30.03 12.24 -29.92
C LYS A 94 -30.42 10.86 -30.43
N ASN A 95 -30.31 9.85 -29.57
CA ASN A 95 -30.66 8.46 -29.86
C ASN A 95 -29.90 7.88 -31.06
N TRP A 96 -28.57 7.80 -30.95
CA TRP A 96 -27.73 7.25 -32.01
C TRP A 96 -27.31 5.81 -31.72
N LYS A 97 -27.35 4.95 -32.74
CA LYS A 97 -26.68 3.64 -32.74
C LYS A 97 -25.71 3.60 -33.92
N SER A 98 -24.43 3.36 -33.66
CA SER A 98 -23.42 3.26 -34.72
C SER A 98 -22.48 2.09 -34.57
N PHE A 99 -22.07 1.56 -35.72
CA PHE A 99 -21.08 0.50 -35.84
C PHE A 99 -19.97 0.96 -36.78
N PHE A 100 -18.75 1.03 -36.27
CA PHE A 100 -17.57 1.47 -36.99
C PHE A 100 -16.57 0.33 -37.07
N THR A 101 -16.16 -0.05 -38.28
CA THR A 101 -15.21 -1.15 -38.50
C THR A 101 -14.12 -0.81 -39.51
N SER A 102 -12.97 -1.48 -39.37
CA SER A 102 -11.90 -1.58 -40.37
C SER A 102 -11.29 -0.25 -40.84
N PHE A 103 -10.88 0.60 -39.88
CA PHE A 103 -10.31 1.90 -40.19
C PHE A 103 -8.78 1.95 -40.17
N LYS A 104 -8.23 2.64 -41.16
CA LYS A 104 -6.83 3.10 -41.19
C LYS A 104 -6.81 4.63 -41.23
N ASN A 105 -6.06 5.24 -40.31
CA ASN A 105 -5.88 6.70 -40.18
C ASN A 105 -7.20 7.47 -40.05
N TRP A 106 -7.75 7.53 -38.83
CA TRP A 106 -8.99 8.27 -38.56
C TRP A 106 -8.73 9.45 -37.62
N LYS A 107 -9.34 10.60 -37.90
CA LYS A 107 -9.47 11.73 -36.97
C LYS A 107 -10.94 12.09 -36.80
N SER A 108 -11.44 12.01 -35.57
CA SER A 108 -12.85 12.25 -35.27
C SER A 108 -13.07 13.19 -34.09
N PHE A 109 -14.07 14.05 -34.22
CA PHE A 109 -14.57 14.90 -33.15
C PHE A 109 -16.05 14.62 -32.95
N PHE A 110 -16.43 14.35 -31.70
CA PHE A 110 -17.80 14.11 -31.29
C PHE A 110 -18.16 15.06 -30.17
N THR A 111 -19.16 15.91 -30.38
CA THR A 111 -19.65 16.88 -29.39
C THR A 111 -21.15 16.73 -29.16
N SER A 112 -21.57 16.79 -27.89
CA SER A 112 -22.97 16.91 -27.47
C SER A 112 -23.88 15.75 -27.89
N PHE A 113 -23.77 14.63 -27.19
CA PHE A 113 -24.56 13.42 -27.47
C PHE A 113 -25.48 13.03 -26.30
N LYS A 114 -26.71 12.63 -26.63
CA LYS A 114 -27.67 12.04 -25.69
C LYS A 114 -28.10 10.65 -26.17
N ASN A 115 -27.97 9.65 -25.29
CA ASN A 115 -28.33 8.25 -25.55
C ASN A 115 -27.60 7.65 -26.76
N TRP A 116 -26.28 7.49 -26.65
CA TRP A 116 -25.47 6.88 -27.72
C TRP A 116 -25.10 5.43 -27.38
N LYS A 117 -25.22 4.54 -28.36
CA LYS A 117 -24.64 3.19 -28.35
C LYS A 117 -23.69 3.05 -29.54
N SER A 118 -22.44 2.69 -29.28
CA SER A 118 -21.43 2.59 -30.34
C SER A 118 -20.57 1.35 -30.21
N PHE A 119 -20.24 0.75 -31.34
CA PHE A 119 -19.25 -0.32 -31.44
C PHE A 119 -18.14 0.12 -32.37
N PHE A 120 -16.90 -0.04 -31.92
CA PHE A 120 -15.71 0.27 -32.70
C PHE A 120 -14.82 -0.96 -32.75
N THR A 121 -14.54 -1.47 -33.94
CA THR A 121 -13.69 -2.64 -34.16
C THR A 121 -12.56 -2.32 -35.15
N SER A 122 -11.39 -2.91 -34.92
CA SER A 122 -10.25 -2.96 -35.86
C SER A 122 -9.76 -1.60 -36.40
N PHE A 123 -9.08 -0.84 -35.53
CA PHE A 123 -8.53 0.49 -35.89
C PHE A 123 -7.00 0.54 -35.86
N LYS A 124 -6.42 1.20 -36.85
CA LYS A 124 -5.00 1.59 -36.89
C LYS A 124 -4.87 3.11 -37.01
N ASN A 125 -4.08 3.70 -36.11
CA ASN A 125 -3.78 5.13 -36.05
C ASN A 125 -5.04 6.00 -35.90
N TRP A 126 -5.70 5.95 -34.74
CA TRP A 126 -6.87 6.76 -34.46
C TRP A 126 -6.55 7.93 -33.52
N LYS A 127 -7.10 9.11 -33.84
CA LYS A 127 -7.16 10.28 -32.96
C LYS A 127 -8.61 10.70 -32.77
N SER A 128 -9.09 10.72 -31.53
CA SER A 128 -10.49 11.02 -31.23
C SER A 128 -10.67 12.00 -30.08
N PHE A 129 -11.62 12.91 -30.23
CA PHE A 129 -12.06 13.82 -29.18
C PHE A 129 -13.55 13.62 -28.94
N PHE A 130 -13.92 13.43 -27.68
CA PHE A 130 -15.30 13.26 -27.26
C PHE A 130 -15.60 14.26 -26.15
N THR A 131 -16.56 15.15 -26.38
CA THR A 131 -17.00 16.16 -25.41
C THR A 131 -18.51 16.08 -25.16
N SER A 132 -18.91 16.19 -23.88
CA SER A 132 -20.31 16.38 -23.46
C SER A 132 -21.27 15.25 -23.86
N PHE A 133 -21.28 14.16 -23.08
CA PHE A 133 -22.14 13.00 -23.32
C PHE A 133 -23.05 12.69 -22.14
N LYS A 134 -24.30 12.33 -22.44
CA LYS A 134 -25.28 11.78 -21.49
C LYS A 134 -25.72 10.40 -21.94
N ASN A 135 -25.57 9.40 -21.05
CA ASN A 135 -25.94 8.01 -21.28
C ASN A 135 -25.23 7.38 -22.49
N TRP A 136 -23.90 7.18 -22.38
CA TRP A 136 -23.11 6.54 -23.44
C TRP A 136 -22.71 5.11 -23.08
N LYS A 137 -22.98 4.19 -24.01
CA LYS A 137 -22.52 2.80 -23.97
C LYS A 137 -21.60 2.52 -25.16
N SER A 138 -20.39 2.05 -24.92
CA SER A 138 -19.43 1.78 -26.00
C SER A 138 -18.65 0.48 -25.84
N PHE A 139 -18.34 -0.14 -26.97
CA PHE A 139 -17.43 -1.28 -27.07
C PHE A 139 -16.31 -0.93 -28.04
N PHE A 140 -15.08 -1.16 -27.60
CA PHE A 140 -13.88 -0.96 -28.41
C PHE A 140 -13.06 -2.24 -28.45
N THR A 141 -12.83 -2.76 -29.64
CA THR A 141 -12.04 -3.98 -29.87
C THR A 141 -10.90 -3.73 -30.86
N SER A 142 -9.71 -4.24 -30.53
CA SER A 142 -8.56 -4.35 -31.45
C SER A 142 -8.05 -3.02 -32.03
N PHE A 143 -7.26 -2.29 -31.25
CA PHE A 143 -6.69 -1.00 -31.66
C PHE A 143 -5.17 -0.98 -31.64
N LYS A 144 -4.58 -0.34 -32.66
CA LYS A 144 -3.15 -0.02 -32.72
C LYS A 144 -2.95 1.50 -32.85
N ASN A 145 -2.15 2.07 -31.96
CA ASN A 145 -1.80 3.49 -31.91
C ASN A 145 -3.04 4.40 -31.77
N TRP A 146 -3.71 4.35 -30.62
CA TRP A 146 -4.89 5.19 -30.35
C TRP A 146 -4.57 6.32 -29.37
N LYS A 147 -4.94 7.55 -29.75
CA LYS A 147 -4.93 8.74 -28.89
C LYS A 147 -6.35 9.26 -28.72
N SER A 148 -6.80 9.42 -27.47
CA SER A 148 -8.17 9.85 -27.18
C SER A 148 -8.27 10.86 -26.06
N PHE A 149 -9.18 11.82 -26.23
CA PHE A 149 -9.57 12.77 -25.20
C PHE A 149 -11.06 12.65 -24.92
N PHE A 150 -11.42 12.55 -23.65
CA PHE A 150 -12.79 12.46 -23.20
C PHE A 150 -13.05 13.50 -22.12
N THR A 151 -14.00 14.40 -22.36
CA THR A 151 -14.41 15.43 -21.41
C THR A 151 -15.92 15.39 -21.15
N SER A 152 -16.30 15.54 -19.88
CA SER A 152 -17.68 15.85 -19.48
C SER A 152 -18.72 14.75 -19.81
N PHE A 153 -18.81 13.73 -18.96
CA PHE A 153 -19.75 12.61 -19.19
C PHE A 153 -20.63 12.34 -17.98
N LYS A 154 -21.91 12.04 -18.26
CA LYS A 154 -22.88 11.53 -17.29
C LYS A 154 -23.36 10.15 -17.72
N ASN A 155 -23.22 9.16 -16.83
CA ASN A 155 -23.59 7.76 -17.02
C ASN A 155 -22.83 7.10 -18.20
N TRP A 156 -21.56 6.79 -17.97
CA TRP A 156 -20.69 6.14 -18.95
C TRP A 156 -20.50 4.66 -18.67
N LYS A 157 -20.66 3.82 -19.70
CA LYS A 157 -20.38 2.39 -19.65
C LYS A 157 -19.53 1.98 -20.86
N SER A 158 -18.39 1.36 -20.64
CA SER A 158 -17.51 0.98 -21.74
C SER A 158 -16.77 -0.33 -21.52
N PHE A 159 -16.44 -0.97 -22.63
CA PHE A 159 -15.60 -2.15 -22.69
C PHE A 159 -14.48 -1.93 -23.69
N PHE A 160 -13.24 -2.21 -23.28
CA PHE A 160 -12.06 -2.13 -24.12
C PHE A 160 -11.30 -3.45 -24.11
N THR A 161 -11.04 -3.97 -25.30
CA THR A 161 -10.34 -5.23 -25.51
C THR A 161 -9.21 -5.04 -26.53
N SER A 162 -8.03 -5.57 -26.21
CA SER A 162 -6.90 -5.75 -27.14
C SER A 162 -6.35 -4.46 -27.76
N PHE A 163 -5.43 -3.80 -27.06
CA PHE A 163 -4.86 -2.52 -27.49
C PHE A 163 -3.33 -2.52 -27.46
N LYS A 164 -2.73 -1.91 -28.49
CA LYS A 164 -1.29 -1.65 -28.58
C LYS A 164 -1.04 -0.15 -28.71
N ASN A 165 -0.21 0.41 -27.83
CA ASN A 165 0.16 1.83 -27.78
C ASN A 165 -1.05 2.75 -27.58
N TRP A 166 -1.64 2.73 -26.39
CA TRP A 166 -2.79 3.56 -26.04
C TRP A 166 -2.40 4.78 -25.21
N LYS A 167 -2.91 5.95 -25.59
CA LYS A 167 -2.77 7.21 -24.83
C LYS A 167 -4.13 7.88 -24.66
N SER A 168 -4.54 8.12 -23.42
CA SER A 168 -5.87 8.68 -23.16
C SER A 168 -5.90 9.72 -22.05
N PHE A 169 -6.77 10.71 -22.19
CA PHE A 169 -7.12 11.68 -21.15
C PHE A 169 -8.62 11.63 -20.89
N PHE A 170 -9.00 11.54 -19.61
CA PHE A 170 -10.38 11.55 -19.18
C PHE A 170 -10.58 12.60 -18.09
N THR A 171 -11.51 13.52 -18.31
CA THR A 171 -11.82 14.60 -17.38
C THR A 171 -13.32 14.68 -17.11
N SER A 172 -13.68 14.89 -15.83
CA SER A 172 -15.04 15.25 -15.40
C SER A 172 -16.13 14.22 -15.74
N PHE A 173 -16.28 13.21 -14.89
CA PHE A 173 -17.25 12.13 -15.09
C PHE A 173 -18.13 11.90 -13.86
N LYS A 174 -19.42 11.66 -14.12
CA LYS A 174 -20.39 11.20 -13.12
C LYS A 174 -20.92 9.83 -13.52
N ASN A 175 -20.80 8.85 -12.63
CA ASN A 175 -21.20 7.45 -12.80
C ASN A 175 -20.44 6.76 -13.96
N TRP A 176 -19.20 6.37 -13.68
CA TRP A 176 -18.32 5.67 -14.60
C TRP A 176 -18.29 4.16 -14.32
N LYS A 177 -18.49 3.33 -15.36
CA LYS A 177 -18.27 1.89 -15.32
C LYS A 177 -17.45 1.43 -16.53
N SER A 178 -16.33 0.76 -16.30
CA SER A 178 -15.45 0.33 -17.41
C SER A 178 -14.77 -1.01 -17.18
N PHE A 179 -14.53 -1.71 -18.28
CA PHE A 179 -13.72 -2.92 -18.31
C PHE A 179 -12.61 -2.77 -19.35
N PHE A 180 -11.38 -3.07 -18.95
CA PHE A 180 -10.22 -3.01 -19.81
C PHE A 180 -9.45 -4.33 -19.74
N THR A 181 -9.24 -4.94 -20.90
CA THR A 181 -8.61 -6.25 -21.04
C THR A 181 -7.49 -6.17 -22.08
N SER A 182 -6.33 -6.75 -21.76
CA SER A 182 -5.23 -7.02 -22.71
C SER A 182 -4.65 -5.77 -23.39
N PHE A 183 -3.76 -5.05 -22.70
CA PHE A 183 -3.05 -3.91 -23.31
C PHE A 183 -1.53 -4.02 -23.25
N LYS A 184 -0.88 -3.50 -24.30
CA LYS A 184 0.56 -3.27 -24.37
C LYS A 184 0.83 -1.77 -24.54
N ASN A 185 1.68 -1.21 -23.67
CA ASN A 185 2.07 0.20 -23.65
C ASN A 185 0.87 1.15 -23.42
N TRP A 186 0.38 1.18 -22.17
CA TRP A 186 -0.74 2.02 -21.74
C TRP A 186 -0.24 3.31 -21.07
N LYS A 187 -0.78 4.47 -21.47
CA LYS A 187 -0.61 5.74 -20.76
C LYS A 187 -1.96 6.45 -20.60
N SER A 188 -2.39 6.71 -19.37
CA SER A 188 -3.67 7.39 -19.12
C SER A 188 -3.60 8.45 -18.02
N PHE A 189 -4.43 9.48 -18.16
CA PHE A 189 -4.71 10.47 -17.13
C PHE A 189 -6.21 10.52 -16.86
N PHE A 190 -6.57 10.48 -15.59
CA PHE A 190 -7.96 10.56 -15.13
C PHE A 190 -8.07 11.64 -14.06
N THR A 191 -8.96 12.62 -14.29
CA THR A 191 -9.19 13.72 -13.37
C THR A 191 -10.69 13.90 -13.09
N SER A 192 -11.04 14.16 -11.83
CA SER A 192 -12.38 14.60 -11.38
C SER A 192 -13.52 13.62 -11.69
N PHE A 193 -13.70 12.65 -10.80
CA PHE A 193 -14.72 11.60 -10.97
C PHE A 193 -15.60 11.42 -9.74
N LYS A 194 -16.90 11.22 -9.98
CA LYS A 194 -17.89 10.82 -8.98
C LYS A 194 -18.45 9.45 -9.35
N ASN A 195 -18.36 8.49 -8.41
CA ASN A 195 -18.81 7.11 -8.55
C ASN A 195 -18.07 6.37 -9.69
N TRP A 196 -16.85 5.92 -9.38
CA TRP A 196 -15.99 5.18 -10.30
C TRP A 196 -16.02 3.68 -10.01
N LYS A 197 -16.28 2.85 -11.04
CA LYS A 197 -16.12 1.40 -11.00
C LYS A 197 -15.34 0.90 -12.21
N SER A 198 -14.20 0.25 -12.01
CA SER A 198 -13.38 -0.27 -13.11
C SER A 198 -12.76 -1.63 -12.85
N PHE A 199 -12.58 -2.39 -13.91
CA PHE A 199 -11.83 -3.64 -13.92
C PHE A 199 -10.72 -3.57 -14.97
N PHE A 200 -9.51 -3.96 -14.58
CA PHE A 200 -8.35 -3.98 -15.46
C PHE A 200 -7.67 -5.34 -15.37
N THR A 201 -7.55 -6.03 -16.50
CA THR A 201 -6.94 -7.37 -16.62
C THR A 201 -5.85 -7.37 -17.69
N SER A 202 -4.70 -7.96 -17.37
CA SER A 202 -3.62 -8.32 -18.32
C SER A 202 -2.97 -7.13 -19.04
N PHE A 203 -1.91 -6.58 -18.43
CA PHE A 203 -1.24 -5.38 -18.94
C PHE A 203 0.28 -5.48 -18.94
N LYS A 204 0.91 -4.96 -20.00
CA LYS A 204 2.36 -4.78 -20.11
C LYS A 204 2.69 -3.31 -20.31
N ASN A 205 3.57 -2.78 -19.47
CA ASN A 205 4.02 -1.38 -19.46
C ASN A 205 2.86 -0.40 -19.21
N TRP A 206 2.43 -0.33 -17.95
CA TRP A 206 1.33 0.53 -17.51
C TRP A 206 1.84 1.83 -16.87
N LYS A 207 1.34 2.98 -17.34
CA LYS A 207 1.54 4.28 -16.69
C LYS A 207 0.23 5.04 -16.53
N SER A 208 -0.16 5.38 -15.30
CA SER A 208 -1.42 6.09 -15.05
C SER A 208 -1.31 7.17 -13.97
N PHE A 209 -2.09 8.22 -14.13
CA PHE A 209 -2.31 9.25 -13.12
C PHE A 209 -3.80 9.39 -12.84
N PHE A 210 -4.15 9.41 -11.55
CA PHE A 210 -5.51 9.55 -11.07
C PHE A 210 -5.57 10.67 -10.03
N THR A 211 -6.40 11.68 -10.28
CA THR A 211 -6.60 12.82 -9.39
C THR A 211 -8.08 13.04 -9.11
N SER A 212 -8.40 13.44 -7.87
CA SER A 212 -9.72 13.93 -7.43
C SER A 212 -10.90 12.97 -7.66
N PHE A 213 -11.12 12.04 -6.73
CA PHE A 213 -12.18 11.03 -6.85
C PHE A 213 -13.06 10.91 -5.61
N LYS A 214 -14.36 10.80 -5.85
CA LYS A 214 -15.37 10.44 -4.85
C LYS A 214 -15.97 9.07 -5.19
N ASN A 215 -15.88 8.14 -4.24
CA ASN A 215 -16.37 6.75 -4.35
C ASN A 215 -15.68 5.96 -5.47
N TRP A 216 -14.46 5.50 -5.20
CA TRP A 216 -13.65 4.68 -6.09
C TRP A 216 -13.74 3.19 -5.75
N LYS A 217 -14.05 2.35 -6.74
CA LYS A 217 -13.94 0.89 -6.67
C LYS A 217 -13.20 0.34 -7.89
N SER A 218 -12.07 -0.35 -7.68
CA SER A 218 -11.30 -0.92 -8.79
C SER A 218 -10.74 -2.32 -8.51
N PHE A 219 -10.61 -3.11 -9.56
CA PHE A 219 -9.91 -4.39 -9.54
C PHE A 219 -8.81 -4.38 -10.60
N PHE A 220 -7.63 -4.82 -10.22
CA PHE A 220 -6.47 -4.94 -11.10
C PHE A 220 -5.86 -6.33 -10.98
N THR A 221 -5.73 -7.02 -12.11
CA THR A 221 -5.16 -8.37 -12.19
C THR A 221 -4.08 -8.44 -13.27
N SER A 222 -2.97 -9.11 -12.96
CA SER A 222 -1.94 -9.53 -13.92
C SER A 222 -1.26 -8.39 -14.69
N PHE A 223 -0.21 -7.82 -14.09
CA PHE A 223 0.50 -6.67 -14.66
C PHE A 223 2.03 -6.84 -14.64
N LYS A 224 2.67 -6.39 -15.72
CA LYS A 224 4.13 -6.27 -15.83
C LYS A 224 4.53 -4.82 -16.06
N ASN A 225 5.45 -4.32 -15.23
CA ASN A 225 5.95 -2.93 -15.25
C ASN A 225 4.84 -1.91 -15.01
N TRP A 226 4.41 -1.80 -13.75
CA TRP A 226 3.36 -0.90 -13.31
C TRP A 226 3.91 0.39 -12.71
N LYS A 227 3.46 1.56 -13.19
CA LYS A 227 3.73 2.87 -12.59
C LYS A 227 2.44 3.68 -12.44
N SER A 228 2.08 4.04 -11.22
CA SER A 228 0.85 4.81 -10.96
C SER A 228 1.00 5.91 -9.92
N PHE A 229 0.24 6.99 -10.10
CA PHE A 229 0.09 8.06 -9.12
C PHE A 229 -1.40 8.26 -8.82
N PHE A 230 -1.73 8.34 -7.53
CA PHE A 230 -3.09 8.54 -7.04
C PHE A 230 -3.10 9.68 -6.02
N THR A 231 -3.91 10.71 -6.27
CA THR A 231 -4.02 11.88 -5.39
C THR A 231 -5.48 12.20 -5.08
N SER A 232 -5.78 12.53 -3.82
CA SER A 232 -7.03 13.12 -3.35
C SER A 232 -8.30 12.25 -3.56
N PHE A 233 -8.58 11.37 -2.60
CA PHE A 233 -9.73 10.46 -2.64
C PHE A 233 -10.56 10.45 -1.35
N LYS A 234 -11.90 10.52 -1.48
CA LYS A 234 -12.82 10.53 -0.32
C LYS A 234 -13.22 9.13 0.18
N ASN A 235 -13.34 8.14 -0.72
CA ASN A 235 -13.68 6.74 -0.40
C ASN A 235 -13.03 5.82 -1.43
N TRP A 236 -12.05 5.02 -1.02
CA TRP A 236 -11.25 4.16 -1.89
C TRP A 236 -11.39 2.69 -1.52
N LYS A 237 -11.76 1.84 -2.49
CA LYS A 237 -11.71 0.38 -2.39
C LYS A 237 -11.01 -0.22 -3.60
N SER A 238 -9.92 -0.95 -3.38
CA SER A 238 -9.16 -1.57 -4.48
C SER A 238 -8.67 -2.97 -4.18
N PHE A 239 -8.60 -3.80 -5.21
CA PHE A 239 -7.98 -5.11 -5.18
C PHE A 239 -6.90 -5.18 -6.24
N PHE A 240 -5.71 -5.64 -5.86
CA PHE A 240 -4.57 -5.81 -6.74
C PHE A 240 -4.01 -7.22 -6.58
N THR A 241 -3.91 -7.93 -7.70
CA THR A 241 -3.47 -9.34 -7.75
C THR A 241 -2.40 -9.51 -8.83
N SER A 242 -1.31 -10.20 -8.51
CA SER A 242 -0.30 -10.68 -9.47
C SER A 242 0.42 -9.59 -10.26
N PHE A 243 1.50 -9.04 -9.70
CA PHE A 243 2.28 -7.99 -10.35
C PHE A 243 3.78 -8.25 -10.33
N LYS A 244 4.44 -7.83 -11.42
CA LYS A 244 5.90 -7.78 -11.55
C LYS A 244 6.35 -6.34 -11.80
N ASN A 245 7.30 -5.85 -11.00
CA ASN A 245 7.85 -4.49 -11.06
C ASN A 245 6.79 -3.42 -10.82
N TRP A 246 6.38 -3.26 -9.57
CA TRP A 246 5.37 -2.29 -9.14
C TRP A 246 6.01 -1.02 -8.56
N LYS A 247 5.60 0.15 -9.06
CA LYS A 247 5.92 1.47 -8.48
C LYS A 247 4.66 2.32 -8.35
N SER A 248 4.33 2.74 -7.13
CA SER A 248 3.13 3.56 -6.89
C SER A 248 3.34 4.68 -5.87
N PHE A 249 2.62 5.78 -6.06
CA PHE A 249 2.51 6.88 -5.11
C PHE A 249 1.04 7.13 -4.81
N PHE A 250 0.73 7.25 -3.52
CA PHE A 250 -0.62 7.53 -3.02
C PHE A 250 -0.55 8.68 -2.03
N THR A 251 -1.30 9.74 -2.31
CA THR A 251 -1.37 10.93 -1.47
C THR A 251 -2.82 11.30 -1.16
N SER A 252 -3.06 11.78 0.06
CA SER A 252 -4.32 12.40 0.53
C SER A 252 -5.59 11.55 0.37
N PHE A 253 -5.86 10.68 1.36
CA PHE A 253 -7.04 9.81 1.36
C PHE A 253 -7.82 9.87 2.66
N LYS A 254 -9.15 10.00 2.58
CA LYS A 254 -10.02 9.99 3.75
C LYS A 254 -10.31 8.57 4.25
N ASN A 255 -10.89 7.72 3.40
CA ASN A 255 -11.22 6.34 3.74
C ASN A 255 -10.59 5.38 2.72
N TRP A 256 -9.64 4.56 3.15
CA TRP A 256 -8.88 3.64 2.32
C TRP A 256 -9.09 2.18 2.74
N LYS A 257 -9.49 1.33 1.77
CA LYS A 257 -9.50 -0.13 1.91
C LYS A 257 -8.83 -0.78 0.71
N SER A 258 -7.76 -1.55 0.92
CA SER A 258 -7.05 -2.22 -0.17
C SER A 258 -6.63 -3.65 0.16
N PHE A 259 -6.61 -4.50 -0.86
CA PHE A 259 -6.03 -5.84 -0.80
C PHE A 259 -4.96 -5.98 -1.88
N PHE A 260 -3.81 -6.51 -1.49
CA PHE A 260 -2.66 -6.76 -2.36
C PHE A 260 -2.20 -8.21 -2.21
N THR A 261 -2.18 -8.95 -3.31
CA THR A 261 -1.74 -10.34 -3.36
C THR A 261 -0.69 -10.55 -4.44
N SER A 262 0.38 -11.30 -4.11
CA SER A 262 1.37 -11.86 -5.04
C SER A 262 2.14 -10.82 -5.87
N PHE A 263 3.26 -10.35 -5.33
CA PHE A 263 4.07 -9.30 -5.97
C PHE A 263 5.57 -9.61 -5.99
N LYS A 264 6.19 -9.32 -7.14
CA LYS A 264 7.64 -9.30 -7.32
C LYS A 264 8.11 -7.87 -7.58
N ASN A 265 9.05 -7.40 -6.76
CA ASN A 265 9.64 -6.05 -6.82
C ASN A 265 8.59 -4.94 -6.61
N TRP A 266 8.24 -4.70 -5.35
CA TRP A 266 7.29 -3.68 -4.93
C TRP A 266 7.99 -2.45 -4.37
N LYS A 267 7.65 -1.26 -4.89
CA LYS A 267 8.04 0.04 -4.34
C LYS A 267 6.82 0.97 -4.21
N SER A 268 6.51 1.42 -3.00
CA SER A 268 5.34 2.30 -2.78
C SER A 268 5.61 3.43 -1.79
N PHE A 269 4.95 4.55 -2.02
CA PHE A 269 4.90 5.68 -1.09
C PHE A 269 3.45 6.02 -0.77
N PHE A 270 3.16 6.19 0.51
CA PHE A 270 1.83 6.53 1.02
C PHE A 270 1.94 7.70 1.99
N THR A 271 1.23 8.79 1.68
CA THR A 271 1.24 10.00 2.50
C THR A 271 -0.18 10.46 2.82
N SER A 272 -0.40 10.86 4.09
CA SER A 272 -1.59 11.59 4.55
C SER A 272 -2.92 10.83 4.40
N PHE A 273 -3.22 9.99 5.40
CA PHE A 273 -4.46 9.19 5.42
C PHE A 273 -5.22 9.30 6.74
N LYS A 274 -6.55 9.48 6.66
CA LYS A 274 -7.41 9.53 7.85
C LYS A 274 -7.74 8.12 8.36
N ASN A 275 -8.36 7.28 7.55
CA ASN A 275 -8.74 5.92 7.90
C ASN A 275 -8.15 4.91 6.90
N TRP A 276 -7.20 4.09 7.35
CA TRP A 276 -6.49 3.13 6.53
C TRP A 276 -6.76 1.68 6.98
N LYS A 277 -7.20 0.84 6.03
CA LYS A 277 -7.31 -0.62 6.19
C LYS A 277 -6.65 -1.32 4.99
N SER A 278 -5.66 -2.18 5.24
CA SER A 278 -4.96 -2.89 4.16
C SER A 278 -4.58 -4.33 4.51
N PHE A 279 -4.62 -5.19 3.50
CA PHE A 279 -4.10 -6.55 3.57
C PHE A 279 -3.04 -6.74 2.49
N PHE A 280 -1.90 -7.30 2.87
CA PHE A 280 -0.78 -7.60 1.98
C PHE A 280 -0.34 -9.05 2.19
N THR A 281 -0.30 -9.81 1.10
CA THR A 281 0.04 -11.24 1.11
C THR A 281 1.08 -11.54 0.01
N SER A 282 2.11 -12.31 0.34
CA SER A 282 3.06 -12.94 -0.59
C SER A 282 3.90 -11.97 -1.45
N PHE A 283 5.06 -11.56 -0.92
CA PHE A 283 5.95 -10.61 -1.61
C PHE A 283 7.43 -11.04 -1.57
N LYS A 284 8.12 -10.96 -2.72
CA LYS A 284 9.54 -11.33 -2.82
C LYS A 284 10.50 -10.20 -2.42
N ASN A 285 10.23 -8.96 -2.86
CA ASN A 285 11.06 -7.78 -2.61
C ASN A 285 10.16 -6.58 -2.36
N TRP A 286 10.09 -6.11 -1.12
CA TRP A 286 9.19 -5.05 -0.67
C TRP A 286 9.97 -3.83 -0.16
N LYS A 287 9.66 -2.65 -0.71
CA LYS A 287 10.13 -1.36 -0.19
C LYS A 287 8.95 -0.38 -0.08
N SER A 288 8.67 0.11 1.12
CA SER A 288 7.55 1.04 1.35
C SER A 288 7.88 2.18 2.29
N PHE A 289 7.27 3.33 2.04
CA PHE A 289 7.29 4.49 2.93
C PHE A 289 5.86 4.90 3.26
N PHE A 290 5.59 5.10 4.54
CA PHE A 290 4.29 5.50 5.06
C PHE A 290 4.47 6.71 5.99
N THR A 291 3.80 7.82 5.66
CA THR A 291 3.86 9.04 6.47
C THR A 291 2.45 9.55 6.81
N SER A 292 2.26 9.98 8.06
CA SER A 292 1.09 10.74 8.53
C SER A 292 -0.25 10.01 8.41
N PHE A 293 -0.60 9.22 9.43
CA PHE A 293 -1.87 8.49 9.48
C PHE A 293 -2.61 8.68 10.80
N LYS A 294 -3.93 8.92 10.73
CA LYS A 294 -4.77 9.02 11.93
C LYS A 294 -5.16 7.65 12.49
N ASN A 295 -5.81 6.81 11.68
CA ASN A 295 -6.25 5.47 12.07
C ASN A 295 -5.72 4.43 11.09
N TRP A 296 -4.82 3.57 11.55
CA TRP A 296 -4.15 2.54 10.74
C TRP A 296 -4.49 1.14 11.23
N LYS A 297 -4.97 0.28 10.31
CA LYS A 297 -5.10 -1.17 10.50
C LYS A 297 -4.50 -1.92 9.31
N SER A 298 -3.52 -2.78 9.55
CA SER A 298 -2.86 -3.55 8.47
C SER A 298 -2.55 -4.99 8.84
N PHE A 299 -2.62 -5.88 7.85
CA PHE A 299 -2.15 -7.25 7.94
C PHE A 299 -1.12 -7.50 6.85
N PHE A 300 0.00 -8.12 7.23
CA PHE A 300 1.10 -8.47 6.34
C PHE A 300 1.48 -9.93 6.56
N THR A 301 1.41 -10.74 5.50
CA THR A 301 1.74 -12.16 5.54
C THR A 301 2.76 -12.52 4.44
N SER A 302 3.75 -13.33 4.80
CA SER A 302 4.67 -14.01 3.86
C SER A 302 5.53 -13.08 2.99
N PHE A 303 6.68 -12.65 3.52
CA PHE A 303 7.61 -11.77 2.80
C PHE A 303 9.05 -12.28 2.84
N LYS A 304 9.72 -12.27 1.69
CA LYS A 304 11.13 -12.68 1.60
C LYS A 304 12.07 -11.54 2.02
N ASN A 305 12.03 -10.41 1.33
CA ASN A 305 12.86 -9.23 1.64
C ASN A 305 11.98 -8.01 1.89
N TRP A 306 11.97 -7.51 3.13
CA TRP A 306 11.14 -6.39 3.58
C TRP A 306 11.98 -5.20 4.03
N LYS A 307 11.71 -4.02 3.47
CA LYS A 307 12.23 -2.73 3.92
C LYS A 307 11.09 -1.70 4.05
N SER A 308 10.85 -1.18 5.24
CA SER A 308 9.78 -0.20 5.47
C SER A 308 10.17 0.96 6.38
N PHE A 309 9.60 2.12 6.11
CA PHE A 309 9.67 3.30 6.96
C PHE A 309 8.26 3.77 7.30
N PHE A 310 8.01 4.01 8.58
CA PHE A 310 6.74 4.49 9.10
C PHE A 310 6.98 5.71 9.99
N THR A 311 6.35 6.82 9.66
CA THR A 311 6.48 8.07 10.42
C THR A 311 5.10 8.65 10.76
N SER A 312 4.94 9.10 12.01
CA SER A 312 3.80 9.91 12.48
C SER A 312 2.43 9.23 12.39
N PHE A 313 2.06 8.50 13.45
CA PHE A 313 0.76 7.81 13.53
C PHE A 313 0.04 8.04 14.84
N LYS A 314 -1.27 8.33 14.78
CA LYS A 314 -2.09 8.50 15.99
C LYS A 314 -2.54 7.16 16.57
N ASN A 315 -3.24 6.34 15.79
CA ASN A 315 -3.73 5.03 16.22
C ASN A 315 -3.25 3.94 15.26
N TRP A 316 -2.38 3.05 15.73
CA TRP A 316 -1.77 1.99 14.95
C TRP A 316 -2.16 0.60 15.46
N LYS A 317 -2.66 -0.25 14.54
CA LYS A 317 -2.91 -1.68 14.75
C LYS A 317 -2.32 -2.48 13.58
N SER A 318 -1.39 -3.40 13.86
CA SER A 318 -0.77 -4.21 12.79
C SER A 318 -0.51 -5.66 13.19
N PHE A 319 -0.65 -6.54 12.22
CA PHE A 319 -0.23 -7.95 12.32
C PHE A 319 0.78 -8.26 11.23
N PHE A 320 1.88 -8.91 11.62
CA PHE A 320 2.94 -9.33 10.73
C PHE A 320 3.25 -10.82 10.97
N THR A 321 3.19 -11.61 9.90
CA THR A 321 3.46 -13.05 9.94
C THR A 321 4.45 -13.47 8.85
N SER A 322 5.41 -14.31 9.23
CA SER A 322 6.32 -15.05 8.33
C SER A 322 7.20 -14.17 7.43
N PHE A 323 8.37 -13.79 7.93
CA PHE A 323 9.33 -12.96 7.20
C PHE A 323 10.76 -13.51 7.23
N LYS A 324 11.42 -13.57 6.07
CA LYS A 324 12.81 -14.03 5.99
C LYS A 324 13.81 -12.94 6.38
N ASN A 325 13.81 -11.81 5.68
CA ASN A 325 14.69 -10.68 5.92
C ASN A 325 13.87 -9.41 6.17
N TRP A 326 13.91 -8.89 7.39
CA TRP A 326 13.12 -7.73 7.82
C TRP A 326 14.01 -6.55 8.23
N LYS A 327 13.77 -5.38 7.62
CA LYS A 327 14.34 -4.09 8.03
C LYS A 327 13.24 -3.03 8.16
N SER A 328 13.04 -2.47 9.34
CA SER A 328 12.00 -1.45 9.57
C SER A 328 12.46 -0.28 10.43
N PHE A 329 11.93 0.90 10.13
CA PHE A 329 12.05 2.09 10.96
C PHE A 329 10.67 2.62 11.30
N PHE A 330 10.45 2.91 12.58
CA PHE A 330 9.21 3.44 13.10
C PHE A 330 9.50 4.67 13.96
N THR A 331 8.91 5.81 13.62
CA THR A 331 9.07 7.06 14.36
C THR A 331 7.72 7.69 14.71
N SER A 332 7.59 8.16 15.96
CA SER A 332 6.50 9.02 16.44
C SER A 332 5.10 8.39 16.37
N PHE A 333 4.70 7.70 17.44
CA PHE A 333 3.38 7.06 17.54
C PHE A 333 2.68 7.34 18.87
N LYS A 334 1.39 7.70 18.81
CA LYS A 334 0.60 7.93 20.03
C LYS A 334 0.10 6.64 20.66
N ASN A 335 -0.67 5.84 19.91
CA ASN A 335 -1.23 4.56 20.38
C ASN A 335 -0.81 3.42 19.45
N TRP A 336 0.05 2.53 19.92
CA TRP A 336 0.62 1.42 19.15
C TRP A 336 0.16 0.06 19.68
N LYS A 337 -0.39 -0.77 18.79
CA LYS A 337 -0.68 -2.19 19.02
C LYS A 337 -0.16 -3.05 17.88
N SER A 338 0.74 -4.00 18.15
CA SER A 338 1.31 -4.85 17.09
C SER A 338 1.52 -6.29 17.51
N PHE A 339 1.34 -7.20 16.56
CA PHE A 339 1.68 -8.61 16.69
C PHE A 339 2.68 -9.00 15.61
N PHE A 340 3.76 -9.66 16.01
CA PHE A 340 4.80 -10.16 15.12
C PHE A 340 5.04 -11.65 15.39
N THR A 341 4.98 -12.46 14.34
CA THR A 341 5.14 -13.91 14.38
C THR A 341 6.12 -14.38 13.31
N SER A 342 7.07 -15.24 13.70
CA SER A 342 7.95 -16.01 12.80
C SER A 342 8.86 -15.18 11.89
N PHE A 343 10.06 -14.82 12.37
CA PHE A 343 11.05 -14.07 11.60
C PHE A 343 12.45 -14.68 11.67
N LYS A 344 13.15 -14.72 10.52
CA LYS A 344 14.50 -15.33 10.44
C LYS A 344 15.67 -14.35 10.64
N ASN A 345 15.58 -13.14 10.10
CA ASN A 345 16.59 -12.08 10.24
C ASN A 345 15.87 -10.74 10.45
N TRP A 346 15.89 -10.25 11.68
CA TRP A 346 15.14 -9.04 12.07
C TRP A 346 16.07 -7.88 12.42
N LYS A 347 15.87 -6.72 11.77
CA LYS A 347 16.48 -5.44 12.15
C LYS A 347 15.43 -4.34 12.26
N SER A 348 15.26 -3.74 13.43
CA SER A 348 14.26 -2.68 13.63
C SER A 348 14.77 -1.51 14.47
N PHE A 349 14.28 -0.32 14.15
CA PHE A 349 14.46 0.89 14.96
C PHE A 349 13.09 1.47 15.30
N PHE A 350 12.89 1.77 16.57
CA PHE A 350 11.67 2.38 17.09
C PHE A 350 12.03 3.61 17.93
N THR A 351 11.47 4.76 17.58
CA THR A 351 11.69 6.02 18.29
C THR A 351 10.36 6.70 18.65
N SER A 352 10.26 7.20 19.88
CA SER A 352 9.20 8.11 20.35
C SER A 352 7.78 7.54 20.32
N PHE A 353 7.37 6.88 21.41
CA PHE A 353 6.02 6.29 21.53
C PHE A 353 5.34 6.62 22.86
N LYS A 354 4.05 6.96 22.83
CA LYS A 354 3.30 7.34 24.05
C LYS A 354 2.58 6.19 24.77
N ASN A 355 2.01 5.24 24.03
CA ASN A 355 1.33 4.06 24.55
C ASN A 355 1.66 2.86 23.66
N TRP A 356 2.47 1.93 24.14
CA TRP A 356 2.97 0.80 23.35
C TRP A 356 2.47 -0.54 23.90
N LYS A 357 1.86 -1.36 23.03
CA LYS A 357 1.54 -2.76 23.31
C LYS A 357 2.00 -3.66 22.16
N SER A 358 2.90 -4.60 22.43
CA SER A 358 3.42 -5.50 21.39
C SER A 358 3.55 -6.95 21.83
N PHE A 359 3.34 -7.87 20.90
CA PHE A 359 3.62 -9.30 21.06
C PHE A 359 4.59 -9.74 19.97
N PHE A 360 5.64 -10.44 20.39
CA PHE A 360 6.66 -10.99 19.51
C PHE A 360 6.85 -12.48 19.81
N THR A 361 6.73 -13.30 18.77
CA THR A 361 6.83 -14.76 18.84
C THR A 361 7.77 -15.30 17.76
N SER A 362 8.67 -16.21 18.15
CA SER A 362 9.50 -17.01 17.25
C SER A 362 10.44 -16.21 16.34
N PHE A 363 11.61 -15.86 16.87
CA PHE A 363 12.61 -15.05 16.15
C PHE A 363 14.00 -15.70 16.13
N LYS A 364 14.62 -15.68 14.96
CA LYS A 364 16.05 -15.96 14.78
C LYS A 364 16.76 -14.65 14.41
N ASN A 365 17.98 -14.45 14.91
CA ASN A 365 18.84 -13.32 14.59
C ASN A 365 18.13 -11.96 14.74
N TRP A 366 17.77 -11.61 15.97
CA TRP A 366 17.06 -10.38 16.31
C TRP A 366 18.03 -9.24 16.63
N LYS A 367 17.87 -8.08 15.97
CA LYS A 367 18.55 -6.82 16.27
C LYS A 367 17.54 -5.68 16.37
N SER A 368 17.43 -5.02 17.53
CA SER A 368 16.47 -3.92 17.71
C SER A 368 17.01 -2.75 18.52
N PHE A 369 16.61 -1.55 18.16
CA PHE A 369 16.85 -0.33 18.93
C PHE A 369 15.51 0.32 19.29
N PHE A 370 15.35 0.66 20.56
CA PHE A 370 14.16 1.31 21.09
C PHE A 370 14.57 2.55 21.89
N THR A 371 14.06 3.72 21.51
CA THR A 371 14.33 4.98 22.19
C THR A 371 13.04 5.72 22.55
N SER A 372 12.98 6.26 23.77
CA SER A 372 11.95 7.21 24.24
C SER A 372 10.52 6.68 24.21
N PHE A 373 10.10 6.00 25.28
CA PHE A 373 8.74 5.48 25.41
C PHE A 373 8.06 5.85 26.72
N LYS A 374 6.77 6.15 26.63
CA LYS A 374 5.84 6.22 27.76
C LYS A 374 4.91 5.00 27.68
N ASN A 375 4.58 4.42 28.83
CA ASN A 375 3.62 3.31 28.96
C ASN A 375 3.90 2.13 28.02
N TRP A 376 4.97 1.40 28.29
CA TRP A 376 5.40 0.23 27.51
C TRP A 376 4.83 -1.07 28.08
N LYS A 377 4.22 -1.89 27.21
CA LYS A 377 3.80 -3.28 27.50
C LYS A 377 4.25 -4.21 26.37
N SER A 378 5.08 -5.20 26.66
CA SER A 378 5.56 -6.15 25.64
C SER A 378 5.63 -7.60 26.12
N PHE A 379 5.35 -8.53 25.21
CA PHE A 379 5.59 -9.96 25.39
C PHE A 379 6.55 -10.46 24.33
N PHE A 380 7.56 -11.22 24.76
CA PHE A 380 8.58 -11.80 23.91
C PHE A 380 8.69 -13.30 24.21
N THR A 381 8.56 -14.12 23.18
CA THR A 381 8.57 -15.58 23.28
C THR A 381 9.47 -16.20 22.22
N SER A 382 10.32 -17.14 22.62
CA SER A 382 11.12 -18.01 21.73
C SER A 382 12.07 -17.26 20.79
N PHE A 383 13.23 -16.81 21.30
CA PHE A 383 14.25 -16.13 20.49
C PHE A 383 15.59 -16.84 20.50
N LYS A 384 16.27 -16.83 19.34
CA LYS A 384 17.65 -17.25 19.18
C LYS A 384 18.50 -16.12 18.61
N ASN A 385 19.64 -15.84 19.26
CA ASN A 385 20.59 -14.78 18.89
C ASN A 385 19.95 -13.39 18.95
N TRP A 386 19.68 -12.93 20.17
CA TRP A 386 19.05 -11.63 20.44
C TRP A 386 20.12 -10.56 20.73
N LYS A 387 20.00 -9.40 20.08
CA LYS A 387 20.70 -8.15 20.42
C LYS A 387 19.72 -6.97 20.49
N SER A 388 19.67 -6.25 21.60
CA SER A 388 18.80 -5.07 21.72
C SER A 388 19.36 -3.94 22.54
N PHE A 389 18.99 -2.71 22.18
CA PHE A 389 19.26 -1.50 22.94
C PHE A 389 17.93 -0.83 23.29
N PHE A 390 17.79 -0.44 24.55
CA PHE A 390 16.63 0.27 25.07
C PHE A 390 17.09 1.49 25.84
N THR A 391 16.60 2.67 25.46
CA THR A 391 16.94 3.94 26.11
C THR A 391 15.69 4.74 26.46
N SER A 392 15.65 5.33 27.65
CA SER A 392 14.66 6.32 28.10
C SER A 392 13.21 5.84 28.11
N PHE A 393 12.78 5.26 29.23
CA PHE A 393 11.44 4.68 29.37
C PHE A 393 10.74 5.06 30.67
N LYS A 394 9.44 5.36 30.57
CA LYS A 394 8.55 5.59 31.72
C LYS A 394 7.42 4.56 31.71
N ASN A 395 7.22 3.88 32.83
CA ASN A 395 6.22 2.83 33.03
C ASN A 395 6.43 1.63 32.09
N TRP A 396 7.48 0.86 32.34
CA TRP A 396 7.83 -0.32 31.58
C TRP A 396 7.25 -1.60 32.20
N LYS A 397 6.56 -2.41 31.38
CA LYS A 397 6.09 -3.76 31.71
C LYS A 397 6.49 -4.74 30.60
N SER A 398 7.25 -5.78 30.91
CA SER A 398 7.66 -6.77 29.90
C SER A 398 7.69 -8.20 30.42
N PHE A 399 7.32 -9.14 29.56
CA PHE A 399 7.44 -10.57 29.81
C PHE A 399 8.33 -11.20 28.74
N PHE A 400 9.31 -12.00 29.17
CA PHE A 400 10.23 -12.68 28.27
C PHE A 400 10.32 -14.17 28.61
N THR A 401 10.23 -15.00 27.57
CA THR A 401 10.29 -16.46 27.70
C THR A 401 11.16 -17.11 26.64
N SER A 402 11.90 -18.15 27.05
CA SER A 402 12.71 -19.02 26.18
C SER A 402 13.63 -18.24 25.22
N LEU A 403 14.68 -17.59 25.75
CA LEU A 403 15.67 -16.90 24.92
C LEU A 403 17.05 -17.56 25.00
N LYS A 404 17.69 -17.75 23.85
CA LYS A 404 19.05 -18.31 23.71
C LYS A 404 19.99 -17.28 23.08
N ASN A 405 21.18 -17.12 23.66
CA ASN A 405 22.22 -16.18 23.23
C ASN A 405 21.68 -14.74 23.21
N TRP A 406 21.41 -14.21 24.40
CA TRP A 406 20.78 -12.91 24.58
C TRP A 406 21.80 -11.87 25.02
N LYS A 407 21.80 -10.71 24.33
CA LYS A 407 22.63 -9.54 24.63
C LYS A 407 21.74 -8.30 24.65
N SER A 408 21.77 -7.53 25.73
CA SER A 408 21.02 -6.27 25.78
C SER A 408 21.69 -5.16 26.56
N PHE A 409 21.30 -3.94 26.23
CA PHE A 409 21.63 -2.72 26.96
C PHE A 409 20.34 -1.98 27.29
N PHE A 410 20.21 -1.59 28.55
CA PHE A 410 19.10 -0.80 29.05
C PHE A 410 19.63 0.42 29.79
N THR A 411 19.18 1.60 29.38
CA THR A 411 19.55 2.87 30.00
C THR A 411 18.31 3.69 30.34
N SER A 412 18.34 4.35 31.51
CA SER A 412 17.38 5.37 31.96
C SER A 412 15.90 4.92 32.00
N PHE A 413 15.47 4.38 33.14
CA PHE A 413 14.10 3.87 33.30
C PHE A 413 13.45 4.31 34.61
N LYS A 414 12.17 4.67 34.51
CA LYS A 414 11.30 4.96 35.66
C LYS A 414 10.12 4.00 35.69
N ASN A 415 9.90 3.34 36.83
CA ASN A 415 8.85 2.34 37.06
C ASN A 415 9.01 1.12 36.13
N TRP A 416 9.99 0.29 36.41
CA TRP A 416 10.29 -0.93 35.66
C TRP A 416 9.64 -2.16 36.32
N LYS A 417 8.92 -2.97 35.53
CA LYS A 417 8.38 -4.28 35.90
C LYS A 417 8.71 -5.31 34.82
N SER A 418 9.41 -6.39 35.17
CA SER A 418 9.75 -7.43 34.20
C SER A 418 9.70 -8.85 34.75
N PHE A 419 9.37 -9.81 33.90
CA PHE A 419 9.40 -11.23 34.21
C PHE A 419 10.19 -12.01 33.15
N PHE A 420 11.03 -12.93 33.61
CA PHE A 420 11.96 -13.70 32.79
C PHE A 420 11.93 -15.18 33.18
N THR A 421 11.56 -16.08 32.25
CA THR A 421 11.36 -17.51 32.60
C THR A 421 12.50 -18.48 32.30
N SER A 422 13.14 -18.38 31.14
CA SER A 422 14.09 -19.40 30.72
C SER A 422 15.11 -18.84 29.75
N PHE A 423 16.38 -18.86 30.16
CA PHE A 423 17.46 -18.22 29.43
C PHE A 423 18.76 -19.04 29.41
N LYS A 424 19.37 -19.13 28.23
CA LYS A 424 20.70 -19.71 28.05
C LYS A 424 21.64 -18.68 27.41
N ASN A 425 22.78 -18.46 28.05
CA ASN A 425 23.80 -17.49 27.64
C ASN A 425 23.26 -16.04 27.62
N TRP A 426 23.05 -15.47 28.80
CA TRP A 426 22.56 -14.11 29.00
C TRP A 426 23.71 -13.13 29.26
N LYS A 427 23.71 -12.00 28.56
CA LYS A 427 24.57 -10.83 28.84
C LYS A 427 23.74 -9.53 28.84
N SER A 428 23.69 -8.81 29.96
CA SER A 428 22.98 -7.51 30.05
C SER A 428 23.83 -6.42 30.68
N PHE A 429 23.58 -5.19 30.26
CA PHE A 429 23.96 -3.98 30.97
C PHE A 429 22.71 -3.17 31.30
N PHE A 430 22.61 -2.73 32.54
CA PHE A 430 21.53 -1.89 33.02
C PHE A 430 22.09 -0.67 33.74
N THR A 431 21.69 0.52 33.30
CA THR A 431 22.14 1.78 33.90
C THR A 431 20.95 2.68 34.25
N SER A 432 20.98 3.28 35.44
CA SER A 432 20.10 4.38 35.87
C SER A 432 18.61 4.03 35.93
N PHE A 433 18.18 3.46 37.06
CA PHE A 433 16.80 2.98 37.23
C PHE A 433 16.17 3.48 38.53
N LYS A 434 14.90 3.89 38.45
CA LYS A 434 14.05 4.24 39.59
C LYS A 434 12.82 3.33 39.65
N ASN A 435 12.58 2.73 40.82
CA ASN A 435 11.49 1.79 41.09
C ASN A 435 11.56 0.55 40.19
N TRP A 436 12.53 -0.31 40.46
CA TRP A 436 12.77 -1.56 39.73
C TRP A 436 12.07 -2.73 40.43
N LYS A 437 11.30 -3.52 39.67
CA LYS A 437 10.70 -4.79 40.09
C LYS A 437 10.96 -5.86 39.02
N SER A 438 11.61 -6.96 39.38
CA SER A 438 11.88 -8.04 38.43
C SER A 438 11.76 -9.43 39.03
N PHE A 439 11.28 -10.37 38.24
CA PHE A 439 11.26 -11.79 38.58
C PHE A 439 12.04 -12.57 37.54
N PHE A 440 12.96 -13.41 37.99
CA PHE A 440 13.79 -14.24 37.15
C PHE A 440 13.74 -15.68 37.66
N THR A 441 13.43 -16.65 36.79
CA THR A 441 13.36 -18.05 37.20
C THR A 441 14.57 -18.87 36.78
N SER A 442 14.62 -19.39 35.55
CA SER A 442 15.63 -20.38 35.15
C SER A 442 16.68 -19.83 34.17
N PHE A 443 17.95 -19.88 34.56
CA PHE A 443 19.05 -19.29 33.82
C PHE A 443 20.33 -20.13 33.85
N LYS A 444 20.94 -20.30 32.68
CA LYS A 444 22.27 -20.91 32.51
C LYS A 444 23.22 -19.92 31.85
N ASN A 445 24.39 -19.73 32.47
CA ASN A 445 25.44 -18.81 32.03
C ASN A 445 24.95 -17.35 31.99
N TRP A 446 24.81 -16.74 33.17
CA TRP A 446 24.39 -15.35 33.31
C TRP A 446 25.59 -14.43 33.56
N LYS A 447 25.76 -13.39 32.73
CA LYS A 447 26.58 -12.21 33.03
C LYS A 447 25.75 -10.92 33.03
N SER A 448 25.88 -10.09 34.05
CA SER A 448 25.15 -8.81 34.12
C SER A 448 25.92 -7.70 34.83
N PHE A 449 25.75 -6.48 34.34
CA PHE A 449 26.22 -5.26 34.98
C PHE A 449 25.03 -4.37 35.31
N PHE A 450 24.98 -3.87 36.54
CA PHE A 450 23.94 -2.99 37.02
C PHE A 450 24.57 -1.77 37.71
N THR A 451 24.21 -0.57 37.25
CA THR A 451 24.71 0.68 37.82
C THR A 451 23.55 1.64 38.15
N SER A 452 23.63 2.30 39.31
CA SER A 452 22.76 3.40 39.73
C SER A 452 21.27 3.04 39.82
N PHE A 453 20.87 2.42 40.93
CA PHE A 453 19.49 1.99 41.17
C PHE A 453 18.88 2.58 42.44
N LYS A 454 17.65 3.07 42.35
CA LYS A 454 16.83 3.50 43.51
C LYS A 454 15.55 2.68 43.61
N ASN A 455 15.30 2.11 44.78
CA ASN A 455 14.15 1.24 45.09
C ASN A 455 14.15 -0.03 44.21
N TRP A 456 15.08 -0.94 44.50
CA TRP A 456 15.22 -2.21 43.81
C TRP A 456 14.47 -3.33 44.55
N LYS A 457 13.65 -4.09 43.82
CA LYS A 457 13.03 -5.34 44.28
C LYS A 457 13.20 -6.44 43.23
N SER A 458 13.80 -7.56 43.61
CA SER A 458 13.96 -8.69 42.68
C SER A 458 13.79 -10.06 43.33
N PHE A 459 13.32 -11.02 42.54
CA PHE A 459 13.23 -12.41 42.92
C PHE A 459 13.96 -13.25 41.88
N PHE A 460 14.80 -14.18 42.34
CA PHE A 460 15.62 -15.04 41.51
C PHE A 460 15.50 -16.49 41.98
N THR A 461 15.11 -17.43 41.10
CA THR A 461 14.93 -18.83 41.53
C THR A 461 16.08 -19.77 41.21
N SER A 462 16.47 -19.96 39.96
CA SER A 462 17.36 -21.06 39.58
C SER A 462 18.43 -20.60 38.59
N PHE A 463 19.68 -20.58 39.07
CA PHE A 463 20.81 -20.04 38.33
C PHE A 463 22.02 -20.96 38.37
N LYS A 464 22.56 -21.25 37.18
CA LYS A 464 23.84 -21.94 37.01
C LYS A 464 24.84 -21.04 36.31
N ASN A 465 26.02 -20.89 36.91
CA ASN A 465 27.12 -20.04 36.43
C ASN A 465 26.70 -18.56 36.34
N TRP A 466 26.54 -17.92 37.49
CA TRP A 466 26.15 -16.52 37.61
C TRP A 466 27.36 -15.62 37.88
N LYS A 467 27.51 -14.55 37.09
CA LYS A 467 28.48 -13.48 37.28
C LYS A 467 27.79 -12.12 37.22
N SER A 468 27.92 -11.30 38.25
CA SER A 468 27.28 -9.98 38.27
C SER A 468 28.10 -8.90 38.93
N PHE A 469 28.03 -7.70 38.38
CA PHE A 469 28.57 -6.48 38.98
C PHE A 469 27.42 -5.53 39.30
N PHE A 470 27.40 -5.03 40.53
CA PHE A 470 26.41 -4.10 41.02
C PHE A 470 27.10 -2.88 41.63
N THR A 471 26.78 -1.69 41.13
CA THR A 471 27.31 -0.43 41.64
C THR A 471 26.17 0.54 41.97
N SER A 472 26.31 1.27 43.07
CA SER A 472 25.47 2.40 43.50
C SER A 472 23.97 2.10 43.63
N PHE A 473 23.57 1.51 44.77
CA PHE A 473 22.17 1.15 45.04
C PHE A 473 21.64 1.77 46.33
N LYS A 474 20.40 2.28 46.25
CA LYS A 474 19.63 2.76 47.40
C LYS A 474 18.32 1.99 47.53
N ASN A 475 18.05 1.46 48.72
CA ASN A 475 16.86 0.65 49.05
C ASN A 475 16.77 -0.63 48.20
N TRP A 476 17.64 -1.59 48.48
CA TRP A 476 17.68 -2.91 47.82
C TRP A 476 16.90 -3.94 48.62
N LYS A 477 16.01 -4.68 47.94
CA LYS A 477 15.41 -5.93 48.44
C LYS A 477 15.53 -7.04 47.41
N SER A 478 16.08 -8.19 47.77
CA SER A 478 16.16 -9.35 46.87
C SER A 478 15.94 -10.68 47.55
N PHE A 479 15.34 -11.61 46.83
CA PHE A 479 15.19 -13.00 47.25
C PHE A 479 15.85 -13.91 46.23
N PHE A 480 16.62 -14.87 46.71
CA PHE A 480 17.41 -15.79 45.91
C PHE A 480 17.18 -17.21 46.43
N THR A 481 16.68 -18.14 45.60
CA THR A 481 16.48 -19.52 46.05
C THR A 481 17.67 -20.43 45.76
N SER A 482 17.88 -20.84 44.51
CA SER A 482 18.81 -21.91 44.13
C SER A 482 19.89 -21.44 43.16
N PHE A 483 21.14 -21.50 43.61
CA PHE A 483 22.29 -21.04 42.83
C PHE A 483 23.45 -22.03 42.86
N LYS A 484 24.07 -22.25 41.69
CA LYS A 484 25.32 -23.00 41.54
C LYS A 484 26.36 -22.15 40.80
N ASN A 485 27.56 -22.04 41.37
CA ASN A 485 28.69 -21.26 40.85
C ASN A 485 28.34 -19.78 40.71
N TRP A 486 28.20 -19.09 41.83
CA TRP A 486 27.87 -17.67 41.90
C TRP A 486 29.12 -16.83 42.20
N LYS A 487 29.40 -15.84 41.34
CA LYS A 487 30.36 -14.76 41.59
C LYS A 487 29.71 -13.38 41.48
N SER A 488 29.86 -12.52 42.47
CA SER A 488 29.35 -11.14 42.42
C SER A 488 30.28 -10.12 43.03
N PHE A 489 30.25 -8.92 42.48
CA PHE A 489 30.95 -7.75 42.99
C PHE A 489 29.94 -6.65 43.26
N PHE A 490 30.05 -6.02 44.42
CA PHE A 490 29.12 -5.03 44.90
C PHE A 490 29.87 -3.81 45.47
N THR A 491 29.62 -2.63 44.91
CA THR A 491 30.10 -1.35 45.44
C THR A 491 28.97 -0.39 45.80
N SER A 492 29.12 0.35 46.91
CA SER A 492 28.28 1.48 47.33
C SER A 492 26.77 1.17 47.48
N PHE A 493 26.39 0.60 48.62
CA PHE A 493 25.01 0.25 48.93
C PHE A 493 24.48 0.99 50.16
N LYS A 494 23.23 1.44 50.09
CA LYS A 494 22.47 1.97 51.24
C LYS A 494 21.13 1.25 51.38
N ASN A 495 20.84 0.75 52.59
CA ASN A 495 19.62 0.02 52.95
C ASN A 495 19.44 -1.27 52.12
N TRP A 496 20.25 -2.28 52.42
CA TRP A 496 20.25 -3.58 51.74
C TRP A 496 19.56 -4.66 52.58
N LYS A 497 18.59 -5.35 51.98
CA LYS A 497 17.96 -6.54 52.54
C LYS A 497 17.97 -7.68 51.52
N SER A 498 18.46 -8.85 51.91
CA SER A 498 18.48 -10.01 51.04
C SER A 498 18.12 -11.30 51.79
N PHE A 499 17.55 -12.26 51.06
CA PHE A 499 17.23 -13.59 51.57
C PHE A 499 17.73 -14.64 50.58
N PHE A 500 18.33 -15.69 51.12
CA PHE A 500 19.03 -16.73 50.40
C PHE A 500 18.60 -18.11 50.94
N THR A 501 18.14 -19.04 50.09
CA THR A 501 17.84 -20.41 50.54
C THR A 501 18.95 -21.44 50.31
N SER A 502 19.37 -21.70 49.06
CA SER A 502 20.24 -22.83 48.71
C SER A 502 21.35 -22.46 47.71
N PHE A 503 22.60 -22.57 48.16
CA PHE A 503 23.78 -22.15 47.39
C PHE A 503 24.88 -23.21 47.39
N LYS A 504 25.51 -23.38 46.22
CA LYS A 504 26.76 -24.14 46.05
C LYS A 504 27.79 -23.31 45.28
N ASN A 505 28.99 -23.18 45.84
CA ASN A 505 30.11 -22.40 45.32
C ASN A 505 29.78 -20.90 45.16
N TRP A 506 29.71 -20.20 46.29
CA TRP A 506 29.47 -18.75 46.33
C TRP A 506 30.75 -17.95 46.63
N LYS A 507 31.03 -16.93 45.80
CA LYS A 507 32.06 -15.91 46.06
C LYS A 507 31.48 -14.50 45.84
N SER A 508 31.59 -13.64 46.84
CA SER A 508 31.22 -12.22 46.68
C SER A 508 32.25 -11.27 47.28
N PHE A 509 32.35 -10.10 46.66
CA PHE A 509 33.25 -9.01 47.08
C PHE A 509 32.47 -7.70 47.28
N PHE A 510 32.85 -6.96 48.32
CA PHE A 510 32.14 -5.81 48.85
C PHE A 510 33.12 -4.67 49.22
N THR A 511 32.84 -3.41 48.83
CA THR A 511 33.76 -2.27 49.11
C THR A 511 33.13 -1.05 49.80
N SER A 512 31.81 -0.98 50.00
CA SER A 512 31.17 0.15 50.73
C SER A 512 29.68 -0.10 50.98
N PHE A 513 29.26 -0.17 52.27
CA PHE A 513 27.90 -0.51 52.69
C PHE A 513 27.42 0.35 53.88
N LYS A 514 26.15 0.77 53.85
CA LYS A 514 25.43 1.32 55.02
C LYS A 514 24.06 0.64 55.17
N ASN A 515 23.76 0.12 56.36
CA ASN A 515 22.54 -0.62 56.72
C ASN A 515 22.34 -1.93 55.93
N TRP A 516 23.00 -3.01 56.38
CA TRP A 516 23.04 -4.33 55.74
C TRP A 516 22.28 -5.38 56.57
N LYS A 517 21.36 -6.14 55.95
CA LYS A 517 20.72 -7.33 56.54
C LYS A 517 20.59 -8.47 55.52
N SER A 518 21.09 -9.66 55.85
CA SER A 518 20.96 -10.89 55.05
C SER A 518 20.48 -12.06 55.90
N PHE A 519 19.77 -13.00 55.28
CA PHE A 519 19.33 -14.25 55.89
C PHE A 519 19.62 -15.45 54.97
N PHE A 520 20.11 -16.55 55.53
CA PHE A 520 20.51 -17.78 54.84
C PHE A 520 19.88 -19.02 55.52
N THR A 521 19.36 -19.98 54.75
CA THR A 521 18.77 -21.22 55.33
C THR A 521 19.52 -22.52 55.07
N LEU A 522 20.29 -22.66 53.97
CA LEU A 522 20.96 -23.93 53.63
C LEU A 522 22.21 -23.72 52.74
N THR A 523 23.41 -23.99 53.26
CA THR A 523 24.68 -23.57 52.64
C THR A 523 25.77 -24.64 52.71
N THR A 524 26.42 -24.92 51.57
CA THR A 524 27.46 -25.97 51.48
C THR A 524 28.88 -25.46 51.20
N ARG A 525 29.08 -24.19 50.79
CA ARG A 525 30.40 -23.52 50.68
C ARG A 525 30.30 -22.00 50.38
N ILE A 526 30.87 -21.13 51.22
CA ILE A 526 30.80 -19.65 51.13
C ILE A 526 32.18 -19.02 51.29
N ASN A 527 32.57 -18.11 50.39
CA ASN A 527 33.72 -17.22 50.57
C ASN A 527 33.28 -15.75 50.43
N LEU A 528 33.34 -15.00 51.53
CA LEU A 528 33.05 -13.58 51.62
C LEU A 528 34.34 -12.77 51.74
N TYR A 529 34.49 -11.73 50.93
CA TYR A 529 35.60 -10.77 51.04
C TYR A 529 35.03 -9.36 51.17
N SER A 530 35.37 -8.66 52.25
CA SER A 530 34.91 -7.30 52.54
C SER A 530 36.04 -6.44 53.07
N GLU A 531 36.30 -5.30 52.43
CA GLU A 531 37.01 -4.18 53.05
C GLU A 531 35.93 -3.24 53.63
N ILE A 532 35.85 -3.18 54.97
CA ILE A 532 34.86 -2.36 55.67
C ILE A 532 35.55 -1.05 56.06
N THR A 533 35.32 0.03 55.30
CA THR A 533 35.61 1.38 55.77
C THR A 533 34.37 1.92 56.48
N ILE A 534 34.38 1.93 57.82
CA ILE A 534 33.28 2.45 58.65
C ILE A 534 33.33 3.99 58.60
N PHE A 535 32.39 4.62 57.90
CA PHE A 535 32.04 6.02 58.15
C PHE A 535 30.73 6.04 58.94
N LYS A 536 30.86 6.36 60.24
CA LYS A 536 29.74 6.48 61.20
C LYS A 536 28.58 7.31 60.61
#